data_AF-A0A7S0PJR2-F1
#
_entry.id   AF-A0A7S0PJR2-F1
#
_cell.length_a   1.000
_cell.length_b   1.000
_cell.length_c   1.000
_cell.angle_alpha   90.00
_cell.angle_beta   90.00
_cell.angle_gamma   90.00
#
_symmetry.space_group_name_H-M   'P 1'
#
loop_
_entity.id
_entity.type
_entity.pdbx_description
1 polymer ?
#
loop_
_entity_poly.entity_id
_entity_poly.type
_entity_poly.pdbx_seq_one_letter_code
_entity_poly.pdbx_strand_id
1 'polypeptide(L)'
;GPDGMEAMLASEADVAFEEELQRNPYSVGTWVSYAEAVAKRPATARNAVYERAVRSIPGSYKLWKQYLEDRLGQVRSLSVTDPAIKAATLVCERALSTMHKMPRIWIMYLRHIVRQRQV
;
A
#
# COMPACT_ATOMS: atom_id res chain seq x y z
N GLY A 1 -23.22 -0.48 7.98
CA GLY A 1 -23.52 0.03 9.31
C GLY A 1 -22.71 1.29 9.55
N PRO A 2 -23.02 2.07 10.59
CA PRO A 2 -22.24 3.25 10.99
C PRO A 2 -20.77 2.92 11.36
N ASP A 3 -20.42 1.64 11.47
CA ASP A 3 -19.09 1.11 11.82
C ASP A 3 -17.93 1.53 10.89
N GLY A 4 -18.22 2.12 9.72
CA GLY A 4 -17.20 2.61 8.78
C GLY A 4 -16.78 4.07 8.98
N MET A 5 -17.61 4.90 9.61
CA MET A 5 -17.34 6.33 9.82
C MET A 5 -16.48 6.59 11.08
N GLU A 6 -16.53 5.70 12.07
CA GLU A 6 -15.80 5.84 13.34
C GLU A 6 -14.35 5.33 13.29
N ALA A 7 -13.98 4.51 12.31
CA ALA A 7 -12.58 4.13 12.07
C ALA A 7 -11.72 5.29 11.53
N MET A 8 -12.34 6.45 11.32
CA MET A 8 -11.84 7.60 10.59
C MET A 8 -11.74 8.85 11.46
N LEU A 9 -11.61 8.72 12.79
CA LEU A 9 -11.17 9.83 13.63
C LEU A 9 -9.75 10.23 13.18
N ALA A 10 -9.71 11.14 12.22
CA ALA A 10 -8.50 11.76 11.72
C ALA A 10 -7.81 12.39 12.94
N SER A 11 -6.64 11.88 13.27
CA SER A 11 -5.77 12.57 14.22
C SER A 11 -5.44 13.96 13.66
N GLU A 12 -5.07 14.91 14.52
CA GLU A 12 -4.58 16.22 14.06
C GLU A 12 -3.44 16.09 13.04
N ALA A 13 -2.60 15.05 13.21
CA ALA A 13 -1.56 14.70 12.24
C ALA A 13 -2.13 14.30 10.87
N ASP A 14 -3.24 13.56 10.81
CA ASP A 14 -3.89 13.22 9.54
C ASP A 14 -4.40 14.47 8.85
N VAL A 15 -5.06 15.38 9.58
CA VAL A 15 -5.56 16.65 9.04
C VAL A 15 -4.44 17.45 8.38
N ALA A 16 -3.28 17.56 9.04
CA ALA A 16 -2.13 18.27 8.48
C ALA A 16 -1.64 17.65 7.15
N PHE A 17 -1.54 16.32 7.08
CA PHE A 17 -1.19 15.64 5.84
C PHE A 17 -2.24 15.81 4.75
N GLU A 18 -3.53 15.71 5.10
CA GLU A 18 -4.63 15.88 4.15
C GLU A 18 -4.65 17.30 3.55
N GLU A 19 -4.44 18.34 4.35
CA GLU A 19 -4.36 19.71 3.85
C GLU A 19 -3.16 19.93 2.92
N GLU A 20 -1.99 19.35 3.25
CA GLU A 20 -0.80 19.45 2.41
C GLU A 20 -1.01 18.70 1.07
N LEU A 21 -1.60 17.51 1.11
CA LEU A 21 -1.93 16.71 -0.07
C LEU A 21 -3.05 17.33 -0.90
N GLN A 22 -3.96 18.08 -0.29
CA GLN A 22 -4.95 18.88 -1.00
C GLN A 22 -4.29 20.00 -1.80
N ARG A 23 -3.23 20.63 -1.27
CA ARG A 23 -2.45 21.66 -1.97
C ARG A 23 -1.54 21.05 -3.04
N ASN A 24 -0.91 19.91 -2.76
CA ASN A 24 -0.02 19.21 -3.68
C ASN A 24 -0.14 17.68 -3.58
N PRO A 25 -1.03 17.04 -4.36
CA PRO A 25 -1.23 15.60 -4.33
C PRO A 25 -0.06 14.80 -4.93
N TYR A 26 0.89 15.46 -5.60
CA TYR A 26 2.04 14.85 -6.25
C TYR A 26 3.32 14.87 -5.39
N SER A 27 3.20 15.29 -4.13
CA SER A 27 4.32 15.25 -3.19
C SER A 27 4.61 13.83 -2.71
N VAL A 28 5.63 13.19 -3.27
CA VAL A 28 6.10 11.88 -2.80
C VAL A 28 6.53 11.95 -1.32
N GLY A 29 7.15 13.05 -0.90
CA GLY A 29 7.60 13.24 0.48
C GLY A 29 6.44 13.18 1.48
N THR A 30 5.38 13.94 1.22
CA THR A 30 4.19 14.00 2.08
C THR A 30 3.49 12.64 2.17
N TRP A 31 3.34 11.93 1.03
CA TRP A 31 2.78 10.57 1.03
C TRP A 31 3.62 9.57 1.83
N VAL A 32 4.94 9.65 1.73
CA VAL A 32 5.86 8.78 2.50
C VAL A 32 5.73 9.07 4.00
N SER A 33 5.79 10.35 4.40
CA SER A 33 5.64 10.73 5.81
C SER A 33 4.28 10.32 6.37
N TYR A 34 3.22 10.45 5.58
CA TYR A 34 1.88 10.02 5.99
C TYR A 34 1.83 8.50 6.17
N ALA A 35 2.37 7.73 5.22
CA ALA A 35 2.46 6.27 5.32
C ALA A 35 3.25 5.82 6.57
N GLU A 36 4.33 6.53 6.92
CA GLU A 36 5.12 6.28 8.13
C GLU A 36 4.33 6.61 9.41
N ALA A 37 3.60 7.73 9.42
CA ALA A 37 2.76 8.13 10.56
C ALA A 37 1.64 7.11 10.85
N VAL A 38 1.12 6.45 9.81
CA VAL A 38 0.10 5.39 9.96
C VAL A 38 0.67 3.99 10.12
N ALA A 39 2.00 3.80 10.18
CA ALA A 39 2.64 2.47 10.12
C ALA A 39 2.18 1.49 11.20
N LYS A 40 1.80 1.99 12.39
CA LYS A 40 1.31 1.18 13.52
C LYS A 40 -0.21 0.99 13.54
N ARG A 41 -0.95 1.62 12.62
CA ARG A 41 -2.40 1.51 12.51
C ARG A 41 -2.81 0.18 11.84
N PRO A 42 -4.08 -0.22 11.93
CA PRO A 42 -4.58 -1.41 11.24
C PRO A 42 -4.26 -1.38 9.74
N ALA A 43 -4.04 -2.57 9.17
CA ALA A 43 -3.67 -2.71 7.76
C ALA A 43 -4.65 -2.01 6.80
N THR A 44 -5.94 -1.97 7.14
CA THR A 44 -6.98 -1.26 6.37
C THR A 44 -6.67 0.24 6.22
N ALA A 45 -6.28 0.91 7.30
CA ALA A 45 -5.91 2.33 7.28
C ALA A 45 -4.63 2.57 6.47
N ARG A 46 -3.61 1.74 6.66
CA ARG A 46 -2.34 1.85 5.91
C ARG A 46 -2.55 1.64 4.41
N ASN A 47 -3.33 0.62 4.05
CA ASN A 47 -3.67 0.32 2.66
C ASN A 47 -4.43 1.49 2.02
N ALA A 48 -5.34 2.15 2.75
CA ALA A 48 -6.06 3.31 2.24
C ALA A 48 -5.11 4.48 1.88
N VAL A 49 -4.11 4.77 2.71
CA VAL A 49 -3.09 5.80 2.42
C VAL A 49 -2.26 5.41 1.19
N TYR A 50 -1.76 4.18 1.13
CA TYR A 50 -0.96 3.73 -0.01
C TYR A 50 -1.76 3.69 -1.32
N GLU A 51 -3.01 3.22 -1.30
CA GLU A 51 -3.88 3.19 -2.49
C GLU A 51 -4.12 4.58 -3.06
N ARG A 52 -4.28 5.58 -2.19
CA ARG A 52 -4.38 6.98 -2.62
C ARG A 52 -3.05 7.48 -3.18
N ALA A 53 -1.94 7.20 -2.50
CA ALA A 53 -0.62 7.64 -2.94
C ALA A 53 -0.25 7.12 -4.33
N VAL A 54 -0.44 5.81 -4.60
CA VAL A 54 -0.13 5.22 -5.91
C VAL A 54 -1.14 5.59 -7.00
N ARG A 55 -2.36 6.02 -6.63
CA ARG A 55 -3.31 6.60 -7.58
C ARG A 55 -2.91 8.01 -8.00
N SER A 56 -2.45 8.82 -7.04
CA SER A 56 -1.96 10.18 -7.33
C SER A 56 -0.63 10.16 -8.08
N ILE A 57 0.27 9.21 -7.75
CA ILE A 57 1.61 9.14 -8.36
C ILE A 57 1.92 7.70 -8.81
N PRO A 58 1.27 7.19 -9.88
CA PRO A 58 1.47 5.82 -10.33
C PRO A 58 2.91 5.53 -10.78
N GLY A 59 3.68 6.56 -11.12
CA GLY A 59 5.09 6.47 -11.52
C GLY A 59 6.10 6.38 -10.36
N SER A 60 5.67 6.47 -9.10
CA SER A 60 6.61 6.55 -7.97
C SER A 60 7.08 5.17 -7.52
N TYR A 61 8.29 4.80 -7.92
CA TYR A 61 8.94 3.57 -7.46
C TYR A 61 9.02 3.50 -5.93
N LYS A 62 9.32 4.61 -5.25
CA LYS A 62 9.42 4.64 -3.78
C LYS A 62 8.10 4.25 -3.11
N LEU A 63 6.98 4.82 -3.57
CA LEU A 63 5.65 4.53 -3.03
C LEU A 63 5.22 3.09 -3.33
N TRP A 64 5.41 2.63 -4.56
CA TRP A 64 5.11 1.25 -4.91
C TRP A 64 5.92 0.24 -4.12
N LYS A 65 7.22 0.48 -3.94
CA LYS A 65 8.10 -0.40 -3.16
C LYS A 65 7.63 -0.48 -1.71
N GLN A 66 7.40 0.65 -1.04
CA GLN A 66 6.92 0.67 0.35
C GLN A 66 5.56 -0.01 0.49
N TYR A 67 4.63 0.27 -0.43
CA TYR A 67 3.32 -0.36 -0.41
C TYR A 67 3.40 -1.88 -0.55
N LEU A 68 4.17 -2.37 -1.52
CA LEU A 68 4.34 -3.82 -1.70
C LEU A 68 5.06 -4.48 -0.53
N GLU A 69 6.04 -3.83 0.09
CA GLU A 69 6.71 -4.34 1.28
C GLU A 69 5.72 -4.50 2.45
N ASP A 70 4.87 -3.50 2.69
CA ASP A 70 3.82 -3.58 3.73
C ASP A 70 2.77 -4.64 3.37
N ARG A 71 2.26 -4.62 2.14
CA ARG A 71 1.18 -5.50 1.67
C ARG A 71 1.57 -6.97 1.67
N LEU A 72 2.79 -7.29 1.22
CA LEU A 72 3.32 -8.65 1.25
C LEU A 72 3.69 -9.08 2.67
N GLY A 73 4.04 -8.14 3.55
CA GLY A 73 4.21 -8.38 4.98
C GLY A 73 2.90 -8.83 5.64
N GLN A 74 1.78 -8.15 5.34
CA GLN A 74 0.45 -8.45 5.89
C GLN A 74 -0.01 -9.88 5.61
N VAL A 75 0.34 -10.44 4.45
CA VAL A 75 -0.15 -11.76 4.01
C VAL A 75 0.87 -12.88 4.18
N ARG A 76 2.06 -12.58 4.72
CA ARG A 76 3.18 -13.53 4.78
C ARG A 76 2.81 -14.81 5.53
N SER A 77 2.09 -14.71 6.64
CA SER A 77 1.74 -15.85 7.50
C SER A 77 0.39 -16.49 7.17
N LEU A 78 -0.32 -16.01 6.14
CA LEU A 78 -1.65 -16.51 5.81
C LEU A 78 -1.59 -17.78 4.95
N SER A 79 -2.66 -18.57 5.02
CA SER A 79 -2.88 -19.71 4.13
C SER A 79 -3.03 -19.23 2.68
N VAL A 80 -2.61 -20.06 1.72
CA VAL A 80 -2.78 -19.79 0.27
C VAL A 80 -4.24 -19.63 -0.15
N THR A 81 -5.18 -20.18 0.62
CA THR A 81 -6.63 -20.06 0.40
C THR A 81 -7.22 -18.76 0.91
N ASP A 82 -6.45 -17.95 1.65
CA ASP A 82 -6.93 -16.69 2.22
C ASP A 82 -7.18 -15.66 1.10
N PRO A 83 -8.37 -15.01 1.05
CA PRO A 83 -8.68 -14.01 0.03
C PRO A 83 -7.72 -12.82 0.02
N ALA A 84 -7.08 -12.51 1.15
CA ALA A 84 -6.08 -11.44 1.24
C ALA A 84 -4.85 -11.73 0.37
N ILE A 85 -4.49 -13.00 0.15
CA ILE A 85 -3.40 -13.40 -0.75
C ILE A 85 -3.71 -12.95 -2.17
N LYS A 86 -4.92 -13.23 -2.67
CA LYS A 86 -5.38 -12.79 -3.99
C LYS A 86 -5.37 -11.27 -4.10
N ALA A 87 -5.83 -10.56 -3.05
CA ALA A 87 -5.80 -9.12 -3.02
C ALA A 87 -4.36 -8.55 -3.05
N ALA A 88 -3.39 -9.19 -2.40
CA ALA A 88 -1.99 -8.80 -2.49
C ALA A 88 -1.40 -9.06 -3.89
N THR A 89 -1.76 -10.18 -4.53
CA THR A 89 -1.35 -10.48 -5.92
C THR A 89 -1.85 -9.39 -6.89
N LEU A 90 -3.11 -8.97 -6.79
CA LEU A 90 -3.67 -7.90 -7.63
C LEU A 90 -2.92 -6.57 -7.46
N VAL A 91 -2.44 -6.25 -6.25
CA VAL A 91 -1.62 -5.06 -6.02
C VAL A 91 -0.26 -5.19 -6.69
N CYS A 92 0.38 -6.36 -6.65
CA CYS A 92 1.62 -6.61 -7.39
C CYS A 92 1.42 -6.43 -8.91
N GLU A 93 0.35 -6.98 -9.47
CA GLU A 93 0.03 -6.85 -10.90
C GLU A 93 -0.16 -5.39 -11.30
N ARG A 94 -0.89 -4.60 -10.51
CA ARG A 94 -1.04 -3.15 -10.73
C ARG A 94 0.29 -2.40 -10.66
N ALA A 95 1.16 -2.77 -9.71
CA ALA A 95 2.50 -2.20 -9.62
C ALA A 95 3.30 -2.49 -10.88
N LEU A 96 3.22 -3.71 -11.42
CA LEU A 96 3.92 -4.09 -12.65
C LEU A 96 3.42 -3.33 -13.88
N SER A 97 2.14 -2.99 -13.97
CA SER A 97 1.62 -2.18 -15.08
C SER A 97 2.32 -0.83 -15.22
N THR A 98 2.74 -0.23 -14.10
CA THR A 98 3.39 1.08 -14.07
C THR A 98 4.92 0.98 -13.91
N MET A 99 5.39 0.02 -13.12
CA MET A 99 6.80 -0.16 -12.70
C MET A 99 7.50 -1.33 -13.40
N HIS A 100 7.06 -1.77 -14.57
CA HIS A 100 7.63 -2.93 -15.30
C HIS A 100 9.14 -2.82 -15.59
N LYS A 101 9.72 -1.61 -15.64
CA LYS A 101 11.17 -1.40 -15.81
C LYS A 101 11.98 -1.56 -14.52
N MET A 102 11.34 -1.78 -13.37
CA MET A 102 11.98 -1.85 -12.05
C MET A 102 12.16 -3.31 -11.62
N PRO A 103 13.37 -3.89 -11.68
CA PRO A 103 13.59 -5.32 -11.40
C PRO A 103 13.17 -5.73 -9.99
N ARG A 104 13.27 -4.82 -9.01
CA ARG A 104 12.91 -5.12 -7.62
C ARG A 104 11.42 -5.45 -7.45
N ILE A 105 10.55 -4.79 -8.22
CA ILE A 105 9.10 -5.04 -8.19
C ILE A 105 8.80 -6.44 -8.73
N TRP A 106 9.44 -6.84 -9.83
CA TRP A 106 9.37 -8.20 -10.37
C TRP A 106 9.83 -9.24 -9.35
N ILE A 107 10.97 -9.02 -8.69
CA ILE A 107 11.50 -9.95 -7.68
C ILE A 107 10.51 -10.13 -6.53
N MET A 108 9.86 -9.05 -6.07
CA MET A 108 8.85 -9.14 -5.01
C MET A 108 7.63 -9.96 -5.44
N TYR A 109 7.14 -9.71 -6.65
CA TYR A 109 6.02 -10.47 -7.23
C TYR A 109 6.35 -11.96 -7.40
N LEU A 110 7.50 -12.28 -8.00
CA LEU A 110 7.92 -13.67 -8.21
C LEU A 110 8.09 -14.41 -6.89
N ARG A 111 8.70 -13.77 -5.88
CA ARG A 111 8.82 -14.36 -4.53
C ARG A 111 7.45 -14.62 -3.90
N HIS A 112 6.48 -13.73 -4.10
CA HIS A 112 5.11 -13.91 -3.62
C HIS A 112 4.44 -15.12 -4.29
N ILE A 113 4.52 -15.25 -5.61
CA ILE A 113 3.93 -16.39 -6.33
C ILE A 113 4.61 -17.72 -5.98
N VAL A 114 5.95 -17.75 -5.94
CA VAL A 114 6.68 -18.98 -5.61
C VAL A 114 6.28 -19.49 -4.24
N ARG A 115 6.14 -18.60 -3.25
CA ARG A 115 5.65 -18.96 -1.92
C ARG A 115 4.24 -19.56 -1.95
N GLN A 116 3.35 -19.02 -2.78
CA GLN A 116 1.98 -19.54 -2.93
C GLN A 116 1.92 -20.94 -3.58
N ARG A 117 2.90 -21.30 -4.40
CA ARG A 117 2.93 -22.59 -5.10
C ARG A 117 3.64 -23.71 -4.34
N GLN A 118 4.33 -23.38 -3.26
CA GLN A 118 5.13 -24.33 -2.46
C GLN A 118 4.34 -24.92 -1.26
N VAL A 119 3.03 -24.71 -1.20
CA VAL A 119 2.15 -25.20 -0.13
C VAL A 119 1.02 -26.02 -0.72
#